data_AF-A0AAD3RG53-F1
#
_entry.id   AF-A0AAD3RG53-F1
#
_cell.length_a   1.000
_cell.length_b   1.000
_cell.length_c   1.000
_cell.angle_alpha   90.00
_cell.angle_beta   90.00
_cell.angle_gamma   90.00
#
_symmetry.space_group_name_H-M   'P 1'
#
loop_
_entity.id
_entity.type
_entity.pdbx_description
1 polymer ?
#
loop_
_entity_poly.entity_id
_entity_poly.type
_entity_poly.pdbx_seq_one_letter_code
_entity_poly.pdbx_strand_id
1 'polypeptide(L)'
;MSLLPQWTSRVFSVELDGALHYFAIQEKHRGGEVPGVFRKVRNRDRCYSLLVCSGDRIRRAKFYGELRDKLLRHLSPGCDLSPMSSFLPNVKDSLIKGYFLKDSSESSSPTERLLRDLTQNDPVLVCSYLRGEDGQLWTQHLWPPAESQLVETSKDYYVVPSEAPEYHPSILNIINSDVFYSFEDAYEVLKKCGDIIPEAKSVLELLPSRAEARSKPDHPVIVIEGLDATGKTTLTESLRDTLGAVLLQSPPQCLSPWRARFDQEPPLIRRAFYALGNYITAEQIGQQGMKTPVIVDRFWHSTAAYAIGTAVSGPLSNLPAEGSEVYRWPSDLLQPSLVVLLTLDPEERKRRLRNRGLGKTKEEQELDHNQLFRLRLGTVISSGCGGKPAQDKRAFPGNPCDPLDHSRFRANLSAGQVEIFPETSFHLRSLMGGGAVRS
;
A
#
# COMPACT_ATOMS: atom_id res chain seq x y z
N MET A 1 -3.76 24.22 -3.66
CA MET A 1 -5.00 24.62 -2.98
C MET A 1 -4.62 25.19 -1.63
N SER A 2 -5.15 26.36 -1.24
CA SER A 2 -4.91 26.88 0.11
C SER A 2 -5.68 26.01 1.12
N LEU A 3 -4.98 25.56 2.16
CA LEU A 3 -5.54 24.66 3.18
C LEU A 3 -6.36 25.41 4.24
N LEU A 4 -6.14 26.72 4.32
CA LEU A 4 -6.67 27.61 5.35
C LEU A 4 -8.19 27.84 5.27
N PRO A 5 -8.83 27.99 4.09
CA PRO A 5 -10.27 28.25 4.02
C PRO A 5 -11.15 27.13 4.58
N GLN A 6 -10.61 25.92 4.71
CA GLN A 6 -11.33 24.74 5.21
C GLN A 6 -10.69 24.17 6.49
N TRP A 7 -9.84 24.95 7.17
CA TRP A 7 -9.04 24.46 8.29
C TRP A 7 -9.90 23.88 9.43
N THR A 8 -11.00 24.56 9.78
CA THR A 8 -11.96 24.11 10.81
C THR A 8 -12.84 22.94 10.38
N SER A 9 -12.87 22.59 9.09
CA SER A 9 -13.58 21.43 8.57
C SER A 9 -12.73 20.15 8.56
N ARG A 10 -11.44 20.27 8.92
CA ARG A 10 -10.51 19.14 8.91
C ARG A 10 -10.55 18.36 10.22
N VAL A 11 -10.40 17.05 10.06
CA VAL A 11 -10.13 16.11 11.15
C VAL A 11 -8.64 15.77 11.13
N PHE A 12 -8.05 15.64 12.30
CA PHE A 12 -6.67 15.27 12.51
C PHE A 12 -6.62 13.89 13.16
N SER A 13 -5.65 13.08 12.75
CA SER A 13 -5.39 11.77 13.36
C SER A 13 -3.92 11.64 13.71
N VAL A 14 -3.64 11.07 14.88
CA VAL A 14 -2.28 10.77 15.36
C VAL A 14 -2.22 9.30 15.74
N GLU A 15 -1.19 8.60 15.26
CA GLU A 15 -0.94 7.21 15.61
C GLU A 15 -0.02 7.15 16.85
N LEU A 16 -0.58 6.81 18.01
CA LEU A 16 0.15 6.65 19.27
C LEU A 16 0.04 5.20 19.74
N ASP A 17 1.15 4.58 20.11
CA ASP A 17 1.19 3.20 20.65
C ASP A 17 0.44 2.17 19.76
N GLY A 18 0.41 2.39 18.44
CA GLY A 18 -0.30 1.54 17.48
C GLY A 18 -1.82 1.77 17.39
N ALA A 19 -2.35 2.79 18.06
CA ALA A 19 -3.75 3.21 18.02
C ALA A 19 -3.91 4.60 17.38
N LEU A 20 -5.00 4.78 16.61
CA LEU A 20 -5.33 6.08 16.02
C LEU A 20 -6.21 6.89 16.97
N HIS A 21 -5.80 8.13 17.21
CA HIS A 21 -6.56 9.11 17.97
C HIS A 21 -6.99 10.24 17.07
N TYR A 22 -8.29 10.58 17.10
CA TYR A 22 -8.88 11.62 16.26
C TYR A 22 -9.24 12.86 17.08
N PHE A 23 -9.03 14.03 16.48
CA PHE A 23 -9.48 15.30 17.02
C PHE A 23 -9.80 16.27 15.89
N ALA A 24 -10.59 17.29 16.19
CA ALA A 24 -10.93 18.38 15.29
C ALA A 24 -10.62 19.72 15.97
N ILE A 25 -10.87 20.82 15.25
CA ILE A 25 -10.67 22.16 15.77
C ILE A 25 -11.90 23.04 15.53
N GLN A 26 -12.16 23.98 16.43
CA GLN A 26 -13.30 24.90 16.34
C GLN A 26 -12.92 26.32 16.75
N GLU A 27 -13.60 27.32 16.21
CA GLU A 27 -13.34 28.72 16.55
C GLU A 27 -13.90 29.13 17.92
N LYS A 28 -14.93 28.43 18.40
CA LYS A 28 -15.58 28.70 19.68
C LYS A 28 -15.57 27.43 20.51
N HIS A 29 -15.18 27.56 21.77
CA HIS A 29 -15.28 26.47 22.72
C HIS A 29 -16.75 26.19 23.07
N ARG A 30 -17.20 24.94 22.90
CA ARG A 30 -18.58 24.50 23.22
C ARG A 30 -18.65 23.51 24.37
N GLY A 31 -17.57 23.37 25.15
CA GLY A 31 -17.42 22.28 26.10
C GLY A 31 -16.98 20.98 25.41
N GLY A 32 -16.37 20.07 26.17
CA GLY A 32 -15.92 18.78 25.66
C GLY A 32 -14.81 18.18 26.52
N GLU A 33 -14.58 16.87 26.34
CA GLU A 33 -13.45 16.20 26.97
C GLU A 33 -12.13 16.51 26.24
N VAL A 34 -11.01 16.44 26.96
CA VAL A 34 -9.68 16.51 26.34
C VAL A 34 -9.51 15.36 25.34
N PRO A 35 -9.09 15.61 24.08
CA PRO A 35 -8.88 14.55 23.11
C PRO A 35 -7.81 13.55 23.58
N GLY A 36 -7.97 12.27 23.23
CA GLY A 36 -7.14 11.18 23.75
C GLY A 36 -5.63 11.40 23.60
N VAL A 37 -5.20 11.99 22.48
CA VAL A 37 -3.79 12.33 22.20
C VAL A 37 -3.18 13.27 23.24
N PHE A 38 -3.98 14.16 23.84
CA PHE A 38 -3.53 15.16 24.81
C PHE A 38 -3.70 14.72 26.28
N ARG A 39 -4.47 13.65 26.56
CA ARG A 39 -4.74 13.17 27.94
C ARG A 39 -3.49 12.73 28.69
N LYS A 40 -2.50 12.18 27.98
CA LYS A 40 -1.24 11.67 28.55
C LYS A 40 -0.09 12.68 28.46
N VAL A 41 -0.33 13.89 27.97
CA VAL A 41 0.70 14.93 27.81
C VAL A 41 0.92 15.61 29.16
N ARG A 42 2.17 15.64 29.64
CA ARG A 42 2.51 16.24 30.95
C ARG A 42 2.47 17.76 30.85
N ASN A 43 2.34 18.45 31.99
CA ASN A 43 2.26 19.92 32.03
C ASN A 43 3.47 20.64 31.39
N ARG A 44 4.64 19.99 31.34
CA ARG A 44 5.86 20.58 30.77
C ARG A 44 6.08 20.22 29.30
N ASP A 45 5.33 19.24 28.79
CA ASP A 45 5.51 18.76 27.43
C ASP A 45 4.91 19.78 26.46
N ARG A 46 5.56 19.97 25.31
CA ARG A 46 5.07 20.81 24.23
C ARG A 46 4.74 19.96 23.03
N CYS A 47 3.61 20.27 22.39
CA CYS A 47 3.12 19.50 21.25
C CYS A 47 3.11 20.34 19.99
N TYR A 48 3.52 19.73 18.88
CA TYR A 48 3.53 20.34 17.56
C TYR A 48 3.02 19.37 16.51
N SER A 49 2.45 19.89 15.43
CA SER A 49 2.16 19.12 14.23
C SER A 49 2.83 19.75 13.03
N LEU A 50 3.42 18.91 12.18
CA LEU A 50 4.06 19.28 10.94
C LEU A 50 3.32 18.58 9.80
N LEU A 51 2.59 19.31 8.97
CA LEU A 51 1.85 18.77 7.82
C LEU A 51 2.54 19.12 6.51
N VAL A 52 2.75 18.14 5.62
CA VAL A 52 3.45 18.38 4.34
C VAL A 52 2.48 18.94 3.30
N CYS A 53 2.68 20.20 2.90
CA CYS A 53 1.72 20.99 2.15
C CYS A 53 2.27 21.45 0.79
N SER A 54 2.85 20.53 0.01
CA SER A 54 3.21 20.81 -1.38
C SER A 54 2.04 20.55 -2.33
N GLY A 55 1.84 21.42 -3.32
CA GLY A 55 0.86 21.22 -4.40
C GLY A 55 1.23 20.06 -5.34
N ASP A 56 2.51 19.74 -5.44
CA ASP A 56 3.02 18.61 -6.21
C ASP A 56 3.03 17.34 -5.34
N ARG A 57 2.28 16.31 -5.75
CA ARG A 57 2.15 15.06 -5.00
C ARG A 57 3.43 14.23 -4.93
N ILE A 58 4.32 14.33 -5.93
CA ILE A 58 5.61 13.63 -5.97
C ILE A 58 6.57 14.29 -4.99
N ARG A 59 6.70 15.61 -5.05
CA ARG A 59 7.49 16.38 -4.08
C ARG A 59 6.98 16.18 -2.66
N ARG A 60 5.65 16.20 -2.47
CA ARG A 60 5.01 15.90 -1.18
C ARG A 60 5.36 14.50 -0.66
N ALA A 61 5.30 13.47 -1.51
CA ALA A 61 5.61 12.10 -1.11
C ALA A 61 7.08 11.92 -0.73
N LYS A 62 8.02 12.50 -1.49
CA LYS A 62 9.46 12.46 -1.17
C LYS A 62 9.76 13.22 0.12
N PHE A 63 9.28 14.46 0.20
CA PHE A 63 9.53 15.31 1.36
C PHE A 63 8.94 14.72 2.65
N TYR A 64 7.81 14.01 2.60
CA TYR A 64 7.28 13.32 3.79
C TYR A 64 8.25 12.29 4.39
N GLY A 65 8.98 11.56 3.56
CA GLY A 65 10.04 10.66 4.02
C GLY A 65 11.25 11.43 4.56
N GLU A 66 11.73 12.40 3.79
CA GLU A 66 12.88 13.24 4.15
C GLU A 66 12.67 14.03 5.44
N LEU A 67 11.44 14.50 5.68
CA LEU A 67 11.05 15.23 6.88
C LEU A 67 11.25 14.37 8.13
N ARG A 68 10.92 13.07 8.08
CA ARG A 68 11.15 12.17 9.20
C ARG A 68 12.62 12.08 9.54
N ASP A 69 13.46 11.88 8.54
CA ASP A 69 14.90 11.73 8.71
C ASP A 69 15.55 13.06 9.14
N LYS A 70 15.04 14.20 8.66
CA LYS A 70 15.46 15.53 9.11
C LYS A 70 15.09 15.75 10.58
N LEU A 71 13.88 15.39 11.00
CA LEU A 71 13.44 15.51 12.39
C LEU A 71 14.26 14.58 13.31
N LEU A 72 14.37 13.30 13.00
CA LEU A 72 15.09 12.33 13.85
C LEU A 72 16.58 12.66 14.02
N ARG A 73 17.21 13.33 13.05
CA ARG A 73 18.62 13.74 13.14
C ARG A 73 18.86 14.97 14.02
N HIS A 74 17.87 15.85 14.16
CA HIS A 74 18.06 17.17 14.79
C HIS A 74 17.24 17.36 16.07
N LEU A 75 16.24 16.51 16.32
CA LEU A 75 15.46 16.56 17.55
C LEU A 75 16.30 16.14 18.75
N SER A 76 16.04 16.80 19.88
CA SER A 76 16.73 16.54 21.14
C SER A 76 16.25 15.23 21.78
N PRO A 77 17.07 14.57 22.63
CA PRO A 77 16.61 13.44 23.43
C PRO A 77 15.35 13.80 24.25
N GLY A 78 14.34 12.92 24.26
CA GLY A 78 13.05 13.18 24.93
C GLY A 78 11.95 13.75 24.02
N CYS A 79 12.24 13.93 22.73
CA CYS A 79 11.23 14.18 21.70
C CYS A 79 10.66 12.86 21.16
N ASP A 80 9.33 12.73 21.21
CA ASP A 80 8.61 11.61 20.58
C ASP A 80 7.99 12.08 19.25
N LEU A 81 8.26 11.32 18.18
CA LEU A 81 7.73 11.59 16.85
C LEU A 81 6.73 10.51 16.46
N SER A 82 5.50 10.91 16.16
CA SER A 82 4.40 10.01 15.81
C SER A 82 3.83 10.36 14.43
N PRO A 83 3.44 9.39 13.59
CA PRO A 83 2.74 9.68 12.35
C PRO A 83 1.45 10.45 12.61
N MET A 84 1.18 11.44 11.77
CA MET A 84 -0.02 12.25 11.82
C MET A 84 -0.61 12.43 10.44
N SER A 85 -1.92 12.60 10.37
CA SER A 85 -2.56 13.11 9.17
C SER A 85 -3.67 14.09 9.47
N SER A 86 -4.02 14.88 8.46
CA SER A 86 -5.19 15.74 8.46
C SER A 86 -5.99 15.46 7.19
N PHE A 87 -7.31 15.38 7.27
CA PHE A 87 -8.18 15.10 6.12
C PHE A 87 -9.53 15.79 6.24
N LEU A 88 -10.24 15.91 5.13
CA LEU A 88 -11.65 16.27 5.11
C LEU A 88 -12.46 14.96 5.02
N PRO A 89 -13.35 14.68 5.99
CA PRO A 89 -14.15 13.47 5.96
C PRO A 89 -14.88 13.29 4.62
N ASN A 90 -14.78 12.10 4.03
CA ASN A 90 -15.44 11.72 2.78
C ASN A 90 -15.07 12.55 1.54
N VAL A 91 -13.99 13.34 1.59
CA VAL A 91 -13.47 14.08 0.42
C VAL A 91 -12.22 13.39 -0.10
N LYS A 92 -12.30 12.86 -1.33
CA LYS A 92 -11.17 12.23 -2.05
C LYS A 92 -10.00 13.21 -2.16
N ASP A 93 -8.78 12.68 -2.10
CA ASP A 93 -7.51 13.41 -2.21
C ASP A 93 -7.27 14.49 -1.14
N SER A 94 -8.08 14.52 -0.08
CA SER A 94 -7.96 15.50 1.00
C SER A 94 -6.93 15.12 2.08
N LEU A 95 -6.42 13.89 2.07
CA LEU A 95 -5.47 13.43 3.08
C LEU A 95 -4.12 14.15 2.94
N ILE A 96 -3.65 14.70 4.06
CA ILE A 96 -2.35 15.34 4.21
C ILE A 96 -1.60 14.60 5.29
N LYS A 97 -0.42 14.08 4.95
CA LYS A 97 0.43 13.36 5.89
C LYS A 97 1.44 14.30 6.54
N GLY A 98 1.86 13.93 7.73
CA GLY A 98 2.74 14.71 8.55
C GLY A 98 3.21 13.95 9.78
N TYR A 99 3.74 14.69 10.74
CA TYR A 99 4.17 14.14 12.02
C TYR A 99 3.65 14.99 13.17
N PHE A 100 3.28 14.31 14.25
CA PHE A 100 3.01 14.89 15.56
C PHE A 100 4.27 14.74 16.41
N LEU A 101 4.73 15.83 16.98
CA LEU A 101 5.93 15.91 17.80
C LEU A 101 5.51 16.27 19.23
N LYS A 102 5.93 15.45 20.19
CA LYS A 102 5.82 15.76 21.62
C LYS A 102 7.23 15.95 22.18
N ASP A 103 7.55 17.18 22.54
CA ASP A 103 8.83 17.58 23.12
C ASP A 103 8.72 17.60 24.64
N SER A 104 9.39 16.65 25.29
CA SER A 104 9.45 16.54 26.77
C SER A 104 10.76 17.09 27.35
N SER A 105 11.56 17.80 26.54
CA SER A 105 12.85 18.35 26.97
C SER A 105 12.69 19.55 27.89
N GLU A 106 13.73 19.85 28.68
CA GLU A 106 13.72 20.99 29.60
C GLU A 106 13.71 22.34 28.87
N SER A 107 14.17 22.40 27.63
CA SER A 107 14.19 23.60 26.78
C SER A 107 13.72 23.29 25.37
N SER A 108 12.58 23.86 24.95
CA SER A 108 12.10 23.77 23.56
C SER A 108 12.81 24.68 22.59
N SER A 109 13.73 25.53 23.08
CA SER A 109 14.38 26.50 22.20
C SER A 109 15.10 25.88 21.00
N PRO A 110 15.69 24.66 21.06
CA PRO A 110 16.25 24.00 19.88
C PRO A 110 15.16 23.47 18.95
N THR A 111 14.11 22.86 19.51
CA THR A 111 12.96 22.32 18.77
C THR A 111 12.25 23.43 18.00
N GLU A 112 11.87 24.52 18.67
CA GLU A 112 11.21 25.64 18.02
C GLU A 112 12.09 26.32 16.96
N ARG A 113 13.41 26.42 17.19
CA ARG A 113 14.35 26.92 16.18
C ARG A 113 14.35 26.04 14.93
N LEU A 114 14.41 24.71 15.11
CA LEU A 114 14.30 23.77 14.00
C LEU A 114 12.96 23.90 13.27
N LEU A 115 11.85 23.97 14.01
CA LEU A 115 10.52 24.11 13.40
C LEU A 115 10.35 25.43 12.64
N ARG A 116 10.95 26.52 13.11
CA ARG A 116 10.94 27.82 12.41
C ARG A 116 11.76 27.76 11.13
N ASP A 117 12.93 27.14 11.16
CA ASP A 117 13.75 26.89 9.97
C ASP A 117 12.97 26.07 8.91
N LEU A 118 12.31 25.00 9.35
CA LEU A 118 11.45 24.18 8.46
C LEU A 118 10.31 25.02 7.86
N THR A 119 9.64 25.85 8.65
CA THR A 119 8.52 26.68 8.16
C THR A 119 8.98 27.72 7.12
N GLN A 120 10.25 28.13 7.16
CA GLN A 120 10.82 29.10 6.23
C GLN A 120 11.33 28.47 4.94
N ASN A 121 11.91 27.27 5.03
CA ASN A 121 12.67 26.69 3.93
C ASN A 121 11.98 25.49 3.27
N ASP A 122 10.96 24.91 3.90
CA ASP A 122 10.35 23.66 3.49
C ASP A 122 8.82 23.77 3.33
N PRO A 123 8.18 22.92 2.49
CA PRO A 123 6.74 22.97 2.24
C PRO A 123 5.94 22.31 3.38
N VAL A 124 6.07 22.85 4.59
CA VAL A 124 5.44 22.33 5.81
C VAL A 124 4.57 23.39 6.48
N LEU A 125 3.41 22.98 6.98
CA LEU A 125 2.62 23.77 7.91
C LEU A 125 2.89 23.29 9.33
N VAL A 126 3.31 24.21 10.19
CA VAL A 126 3.56 23.93 11.61
C VAL A 126 2.42 24.50 12.45
N CYS A 127 1.91 23.69 13.37
CA CYS A 127 1.02 24.15 14.43
C CYS A 127 1.61 23.80 15.78
N SER A 128 1.49 24.70 16.75
CA SER A 128 1.74 24.41 18.17
C SER A 128 0.43 24.16 18.89
N TYR A 129 0.44 23.28 19.87
CA TYR A 129 -0.70 22.99 20.73
C TYR A 129 -0.40 23.47 22.14
N LEU A 130 -1.23 24.39 22.64
CA LEU A 130 -1.07 25.02 23.93
C LEU A 130 -2.18 24.55 24.86
N ARG A 131 -1.80 24.28 26.11
CA ARG A 131 -2.74 23.92 27.16
C ARG A 131 -3.22 25.17 27.87
N GLY A 132 -4.53 25.27 28.07
CA GLY A 132 -5.16 26.34 28.86
C GLY A 132 -4.85 26.21 30.36
N GLU A 133 -5.08 27.29 31.10
CA GLU A 133 -4.76 27.40 32.54
C GLU A 133 -5.52 26.38 33.41
N ASP A 134 -6.75 26.03 33.03
CA ASP A 134 -7.59 25.02 33.69
C ASP A 134 -7.13 23.58 33.42
N GLY A 135 -6.18 23.40 32.50
CA GLY A 135 -5.65 22.12 32.08
C GLY A 135 -6.64 21.24 31.31
N GLN A 136 -7.86 21.70 31.06
CA GLN A 136 -8.93 21.01 30.34
C GLN A 136 -9.05 21.52 28.90
N LEU A 137 -8.59 22.74 28.65
CA LEU A 137 -8.61 23.35 27.33
C LEU A 137 -7.29 23.13 26.59
N TRP A 138 -7.40 22.88 25.28
CA TRP A 138 -6.27 22.87 24.37
C TRP A 138 -6.58 23.76 23.17
N THR A 139 -5.61 24.55 22.74
CA THR A 139 -5.70 25.36 21.53
C THR A 139 -4.63 24.96 20.53
N GLN A 140 -4.98 24.95 19.25
CA GLN A 140 -4.06 24.83 18.14
C GLN A 140 -3.78 26.23 17.60
N HIS A 141 -2.50 26.56 17.51
CA HIS A 141 -2.00 27.81 16.95
C HIS A 141 -1.22 27.50 15.68
N LEU A 142 -1.73 28.00 14.55
CA LEU A 142 -1.07 27.87 13.26
C LEU A 142 0.04 28.90 13.11
N TRP A 143 1.24 28.47 12.75
CA TRP A 143 2.37 29.37 12.55
C TRP A 143 2.24 30.09 11.20
N PRO A 144 2.53 31.40 11.13
CA PRO A 144 2.42 32.15 9.89
C PRO A 144 3.46 31.64 8.87
N PRO A 145 3.09 31.49 7.59
CA PRO A 145 4.05 31.19 6.53
C PRO A 145 5.05 32.34 6.35
N ALA A 146 6.27 32.03 5.92
CA ALA A 146 7.34 33.02 5.79
C ALA A 146 7.04 34.20 4.85
N GLU A 147 6.12 34.02 3.88
CA GLU A 147 5.76 35.03 2.88
C GLU A 147 4.59 35.95 3.29
N SER A 148 3.89 35.69 4.40
CA SER A 148 2.82 36.59 4.86
C SER A 148 3.40 37.75 5.68
N GLN A 149 3.85 38.80 5.00
CA GLN A 149 4.03 40.13 5.60
C GLN A 149 2.70 40.85 5.89
N LEU A 150 1.57 40.23 5.57
CA LEU A 150 0.25 40.70 5.96
C LEU A 150 -0.07 40.20 7.37
N VAL A 151 -0.48 41.13 8.21
CA VAL A 151 -0.97 40.96 9.59
C VAL A 151 -2.29 40.18 9.57
N GLU A 152 -2.30 38.95 9.05
CA GLU A 152 -3.38 38.00 9.33
C GLU A 152 -3.15 37.51 10.75
N THR A 153 -3.96 38.04 11.67
CA THR A 153 -4.04 37.64 13.08
C THR A 153 -3.95 36.13 13.18
N SER A 154 -2.87 35.63 13.79
CA SER A 154 -2.73 34.22 14.13
C SER A 154 -3.97 33.77 14.88
N LYS A 155 -4.80 32.94 14.25
CA LYS A 155 -6.08 32.51 14.80
C LYS A 155 -5.84 31.24 15.62
N ASP A 156 -6.18 31.32 16.91
CA ASP A 156 -6.21 30.15 17.77
C ASP A 156 -7.53 29.40 17.58
N TYR A 157 -7.44 28.08 17.53
CA TYR A 157 -8.60 27.21 17.45
C TYR A 157 -8.65 26.27 18.64
N TYR A 158 -9.82 26.05 19.21
CA TYR A 158 -10.02 25.08 20.28
C TYR A 158 -9.94 23.67 19.72
N VAL A 159 -9.11 22.84 20.34
CA VAL A 159 -8.98 21.42 20.01
C VAL A 159 -10.08 20.65 20.71
N VAL A 160 -10.86 19.89 19.94
CA VAL A 160 -12.00 19.13 20.43
C VAL A 160 -11.90 17.68 19.99
N PRO A 161 -12.48 16.73 20.75
CA PRO A 161 -12.49 15.33 20.34
C PRO A 161 -13.30 15.18 19.04
N SER A 162 -12.88 14.23 18.20
CA SER A 162 -13.61 13.85 16.99
C SER A 162 -13.89 12.36 17.07
N GLU A 163 -15.06 11.95 16.59
CA GLU A 163 -15.36 10.54 16.38
C GLU A 163 -14.41 9.93 15.35
N ALA A 164 -14.21 8.62 15.45
CA ALA A 164 -13.49 7.88 14.42
C ALA A 164 -14.29 7.93 13.10
N PRO A 165 -13.63 8.21 11.97
CA PRO A 165 -14.30 8.19 10.68
C PRO A 165 -14.78 6.77 10.35
N GLU A 166 -15.82 6.67 9.53
CA GLU A 166 -16.36 5.39 9.04
C GLU A 166 -15.29 4.54 8.34
N TYR A 167 -14.37 5.20 7.62
CA TYR A 167 -13.29 4.57 6.87
C TYR A 167 -11.93 5.12 7.30
N HIS A 168 -10.91 4.27 7.26
CA HIS A 168 -9.53 4.70 7.54
C HIS A 168 -9.10 5.84 6.59
N PRO A 169 -8.50 6.94 7.09
CA PRO A 169 -8.21 8.13 6.27
C PRO A 169 -7.35 7.89 5.02
N SER A 170 -6.46 6.90 5.05
CA SER A 170 -5.67 6.50 3.88
C SER A 170 -6.53 6.15 2.66
N ILE A 171 -7.75 5.63 2.85
CA ILE A 171 -8.66 5.23 1.78
C ILE A 171 -9.00 6.43 0.86
N LEU A 172 -8.98 7.65 1.39
CA LEU A 172 -9.27 8.88 0.63
C LEU A 172 -8.26 9.14 -0.50
N ASN A 173 -7.06 8.57 -0.43
CA ASN A 173 -5.99 8.79 -1.40
C ASN A 173 -5.45 7.49 -2.04
N ILE A 174 -5.98 6.30 -1.71
CA ILE A 174 -5.45 5.03 -2.26
C ILE A 174 -5.48 5.01 -3.78
N ILE A 175 -6.60 5.46 -4.37
CA ILE A 175 -6.81 5.42 -5.81
C ILE A 175 -5.83 6.35 -6.50
N ASN A 176 -5.06 5.78 -7.43
CA ASN A 176 -4.04 6.45 -8.22
C ASN A 176 -2.94 7.13 -7.38
N SER A 177 -2.81 6.86 -6.09
CA SER A 177 -1.61 7.24 -5.30
C SER A 177 -0.91 6.03 -4.67
N ASP A 178 -1.65 4.99 -4.31
CA ASP A 178 -1.09 3.73 -3.82
C ASP A 178 -1.41 2.57 -4.79
N VAL A 179 -2.62 2.52 -5.34
CA VAL A 179 -3.05 1.55 -6.36
C VAL A 179 -3.40 2.29 -7.64
N PHE A 180 -2.76 1.95 -8.75
CA PHE A 180 -3.01 2.57 -10.05
C PHE A 180 -4.02 1.74 -10.86
N TYR A 181 -5.01 2.43 -11.44
CA TYR A 181 -6.09 1.82 -12.24
C TYR A 181 -6.03 2.23 -13.71
N SER A 182 -5.00 2.98 -14.10
CA SER A 182 -4.73 3.29 -15.49
C SER A 182 -3.23 3.33 -15.76
N PHE A 183 -2.85 2.98 -17.00
CA PHE A 183 -1.49 3.14 -17.50
C PHE A 183 -1.06 4.60 -17.39
N GLU A 184 -1.96 5.52 -17.72
CA GLU A 184 -1.65 6.94 -17.81
C GLU A 184 -1.32 7.56 -16.46
N ASP A 185 -2.06 7.21 -15.41
CA ASP A 185 -1.80 7.72 -14.07
C ASP A 185 -0.43 7.25 -13.56
N ALA A 186 -0.05 6.00 -13.83
CA ALA A 186 1.25 5.46 -13.45
C ALA A 186 2.39 6.06 -14.30
N TYR A 187 2.16 6.21 -15.60
CA TYR A 187 3.08 6.84 -16.56
C TYR A 187 3.40 8.29 -16.17
N GLU A 188 2.37 9.09 -15.88
CA GLU A 188 2.53 10.50 -15.53
C GLU A 188 3.31 10.70 -14.22
N VAL A 189 3.23 9.75 -13.28
CA VAL A 189 4.09 9.76 -12.09
C VAL A 189 5.56 9.60 -12.46
N LEU A 190 5.91 8.54 -13.22
CA LEU A 190 7.31 8.30 -13.58
C LEU A 190 7.87 9.39 -14.52
N LYS A 191 7.05 9.89 -15.44
CA LYS A 191 7.39 11.01 -16.32
C LYS A 191 7.79 12.25 -15.53
N LYS A 192 6.98 12.65 -14.55
CA LYS A 192 7.32 13.78 -13.66
C LYS A 192 8.52 13.50 -12.76
N CYS A 193 8.82 12.22 -12.48
CA CYS A 193 10.02 11.84 -11.76
C CYS A 193 11.29 11.88 -12.61
N GLY A 194 11.22 12.01 -13.94
CA GLY A 194 12.38 11.89 -14.84
C GLY A 194 13.52 12.89 -14.55
N ASP A 195 13.23 14.02 -13.92
CA ASP A 195 14.24 15.01 -13.54
C ASP A 195 14.81 14.80 -12.13
N ILE A 196 14.16 13.95 -11.32
CA ILE A 196 14.51 13.67 -9.92
C ILE A 196 15.13 12.26 -9.80
N ILE A 197 14.74 11.34 -10.68
CA ILE A 197 15.11 9.93 -10.71
C ILE A 197 15.50 9.62 -12.16
N PRO A 198 16.79 9.70 -12.53
CA PRO A 198 17.24 9.46 -13.91
C PRO A 198 16.79 8.10 -14.46
N GLU A 199 16.77 7.06 -13.61
CA GLU A 199 16.33 5.72 -13.96
C GLU A 199 14.86 5.65 -14.42
N ALA A 200 14.03 6.63 -14.04
CA ALA A 200 12.66 6.71 -14.52
C ALA A 200 12.61 6.88 -16.03
N LYS A 201 13.54 7.65 -16.64
CA LYS A 201 13.59 7.81 -18.10
C LYS A 201 13.83 6.47 -18.81
N SER A 202 14.76 5.67 -18.30
CA SER A 202 15.05 4.34 -18.84
C SER A 202 13.87 3.37 -18.70
N VAL A 203 13.11 3.44 -17.60
CA VAL A 203 11.88 2.63 -17.44
C VAL A 203 10.82 3.05 -18.46
N LEU A 204 10.66 4.36 -18.71
CA LEU A 204 9.67 4.87 -19.67
C LEU A 204 9.97 4.44 -21.11
N GLU A 205 11.25 4.29 -21.47
CA GLU A 205 11.68 3.81 -22.80
C GLU A 205 11.31 2.35 -23.07
N LEU A 206 11.08 1.54 -22.02
CA LEU A 206 10.66 0.14 -22.15
C LEU A 206 9.15 -0.06 -22.24
N LEU A 207 8.37 1.03 -22.13
CA LEU A 207 6.93 0.89 -22.05
C LEU A 207 6.32 0.49 -23.39
N PRO A 208 5.28 -0.35 -23.36
CA PRO A 208 4.59 -0.79 -24.56
C PRO A 208 4.00 0.41 -25.33
N SER A 209 3.92 0.28 -26.65
CA SER A 209 3.18 1.24 -27.46
C SER A 209 1.69 1.16 -27.09
N ARG A 210 0.99 2.29 -26.95
CA ARG A 210 -0.44 2.31 -26.54
C ARG A 210 -1.37 1.49 -27.45
N ALA A 211 -0.92 1.15 -28.67
CA ALA A 211 -1.69 0.43 -29.67
C ALA A 211 -1.68 -1.10 -29.47
N GLU A 212 -0.65 -1.67 -28.83
CA GLU A 212 -0.38 -3.12 -28.85
C GLU A 212 -0.95 -3.88 -27.64
N ALA A 213 -1.20 -3.20 -26.52
CA ALA A 213 -1.66 -3.83 -25.27
C ALA A 213 -3.13 -4.34 -25.28
N ARG A 214 -3.79 -4.40 -26.44
CA ARG A 214 -5.25 -4.60 -26.55
C ARG A 214 -5.69 -5.87 -27.27
N SER A 215 -4.79 -6.68 -27.83
CA SER A 215 -5.21 -7.96 -28.42
C SER A 215 -5.60 -8.94 -27.31
N LYS A 216 -6.84 -9.39 -27.34
CA LYS A 216 -7.32 -10.46 -26.47
C LYS A 216 -6.53 -11.74 -26.80
N PRO A 217 -5.89 -12.40 -25.81
CA PRO A 217 -5.23 -13.68 -26.03
C PRO A 217 -6.17 -14.74 -26.59
N ASP A 218 -5.68 -15.55 -27.52
CA ASP A 218 -6.39 -16.73 -28.04
C ASP A 218 -6.33 -17.91 -27.06
N HIS A 219 -5.29 -17.96 -26.23
CA HIS A 219 -5.06 -18.98 -25.21
C HIS A 219 -5.29 -18.45 -23.79
N PRO A 220 -5.63 -19.33 -22.83
CA PRO A 220 -5.94 -18.92 -21.47
C PRO A 220 -4.72 -18.32 -20.75
N VAL A 221 -5.00 -17.28 -19.95
CA VAL A 221 -4.03 -16.61 -19.07
C VAL A 221 -4.36 -16.96 -17.62
N ILE A 222 -3.42 -17.57 -16.93
CA ILE A 222 -3.56 -18.04 -15.55
C ILE A 222 -2.58 -17.28 -14.67
N VAL A 223 -3.08 -16.53 -13.69
CA VAL A 223 -2.25 -15.83 -12.70
C VAL A 223 -2.18 -16.68 -11.43
N ILE A 224 -0.96 -16.92 -10.95
CA ILE A 224 -0.71 -17.58 -9.66
C ILE A 224 -0.34 -16.50 -8.64
N GLU A 225 -1.20 -16.30 -7.66
CA GLU A 225 -1.00 -15.40 -6.53
C GLU A 225 -0.66 -16.17 -5.25
N GLY A 226 -0.05 -15.48 -4.30
CA GLY A 226 0.23 -16.03 -2.97
C GLY A 226 1.42 -15.36 -2.29
N LEU A 227 1.54 -15.55 -0.99
CA LEU A 227 2.66 -15.03 -0.20
C LEU A 227 3.99 -15.71 -0.58
N ASP A 228 5.10 -15.13 -0.15
CA ASP A 228 6.39 -15.80 -0.33
C ASP A 228 6.48 -17.11 0.45
N ALA A 229 7.26 -18.04 -0.08
CA ALA A 229 7.44 -19.39 0.47
C ALA A 229 6.18 -20.27 0.52
N THR A 230 5.09 -19.92 -0.20
CA THR A 230 3.91 -20.80 -0.33
C THR A 230 4.11 -21.97 -1.31
N GLY A 231 5.19 -21.97 -2.10
CA GLY A 231 5.47 -23.02 -3.09
C GLY A 231 5.06 -22.67 -4.52
N LYS A 232 4.82 -21.39 -4.83
CA LYS A 232 4.43 -20.91 -6.17
C LYS A 232 5.35 -21.43 -7.28
N THR A 233 6.67 -21.30 -7.12
CA THR A 233 7.64 -21.75 -8.13
C THR A 233 7.47 -23.22 -8.51
N THR A 234 7.28 -24.11 -7.53
CA THR A 234 7.05 -25.54 -7.78
C THR A 234 5.74 -25.78 -8.54
N LEU A 235 4.68 -25.05 -8.17
CA LEU A 235 3.39 -25.15 -8.84
C LEU A 235 3.44 -24.60 -10.27
N THR A 236 4.06 -23.45 -10.48
CA THR A 236 4.15 -22.79 -11.79
C THR A 236 4.97 -23.60 -12.79
N GLU A 237 6.10 -24.19 -12.37
CA GLU A 237 6.90 -25.10 -13.20
C GLU A 237 6.11 -26.34 -13.61
N SER A 238 5.45 -27.00 -12.64
CA SER A 238 4.63 -28.19 -12.93
C SER A 238 3.46 -27.88 -13.87
N LEU A 239 2.76 -26.76 -13.65
CA LEU A 239 1.67 -26.32 -14.52
C LEU A 239 2.17 -25.96 -15.93
N ARG A 240 3.33 -25.31 -16.03
CA ARG A 240 3.96 -24.95 -17.31
C ARG A 240 4.18 -26.20 -18.16
N ASP A 241 4.83 -27.20 -17.59
CA ASP A 241 5.19 -28.42 -18.31
C ASP A 241 3.95 -29.23 -18.72
N THR A 242 2.92 -29.24 -17.86
CA THR A 242 1.67 -29.98 -18.11
C THR A 242 0.81 -29.35 -19.20
N LEU A 243 0.74 -28.01 -19.24
CA LEU A 243 -0.10 -27.28 -20.18
C LEU A 243 0.64 -26.90 -21.48
N GLY A 244 1.94 -27.18 -21.57
CA GLY A 244 2.80 -26.64 -22.62
C GLY A 244 2.84 -25.11 -22.62
N ALA A 245 2.57 -24.50 -21.46
CA ALA A 245 2.40 -23.06 -21.30
C ALA A 245 3.76 -22.34 -21.26
N VAL A 246 3.74 -21.02 -21.41
CA VAL A 246 4.89 -20.17 -21.07
C VAL A 246 4.71 -19.61 -19.66
N LEU A 247 5.81 -19.53 -18.91
CA LEU A 247 5.83 -18.89 -17.59
C LEU A 247 6.41 -17.48 -17.71
N LEU A 248 5.63 -16.47 -17.34
CA LEU A 248 6.03 -15.07 -17.21
C LEU A 248 6.12 -14.66 -15.74
N GLN A 249 6.95 -13.66 -15.46
CA GLN A 249 7.17 -13.11 -14.13
C GLN A 249 6.65 -11.67 -14.07
N SER A 250 6.03 -11.27 -12.95
CA SER A 250 5.76 -9.85 -12.63
C SER A 250 6.45 -9.46 -11.31
N PRO A 251 7.28 -8.40 -11.29
CA PRO A 251 7.64 -7.53 -12.43
C PRO A 251 8.49 -8.26 -13.48
N PRO A 252 8.47 -7.81 -14.75
CA PRO A 252 9.22 -8.44 -15.84
C PRO A 252 10.73 -8.24 -15.68
N GLN A 253 11.51 -9.19 -16.19
CA GLN A 253 12.97 -9.23 -16.00
C GLN A 253 13.69 -7.99 -16.54
N CYS A 254 13.15 -7.33 -17.58
CA CYS A 254 13.70 -6.09 -18.11
C CYS A 254 13.75 -4.96 -17.05
N LEU A 255 12.87 -4.99 -16.05
CA LEU A 255 12.87 -4.01 -14.95
C LEU A 255 13.84 -4.35 -13.81
N SER A 256 14.44 -5.55 -13.81
CA SER A 256 15.33 -6.01 -12.75
C SER A 256 16.45 -5.02 -12.37
N PRO A 257 17.12 -4.32 -13.31
CA PRO A 257 18.20 -3.39 -12.98
C PRO A 257 17.77 -2.23 -12.07
N TRP A 258 16.51 -1.81 -12.13
CA TRP A 258 16.03 -0.63 -11.40
C TRP A 258 15.22 -0.94 -10.15
N ARG A 259 14.87 -2.22 -9.89
CA ARG A 259 14.06 -2.62 -8.73
C ARG A 259 14.61 -2.07 -7.41
N ALA A 260 15.89 -2.31 -7.13
CA ALA A 260 16.53 -1.87 -5.89
C ALA A 260 16.49 -0.34 -5.70
N ARG A 261 16.49 0.42 -6.80
CA ARG A 261 16.40 1.88 -6.80
C ARG A 261 14.99 2.35 -6.47
N PHE A 262 13.97 1.79 -7.12
CA PHE A 262 12.56 2.15 -6.91
C PHE A 262 11.98 1.63 -5.60
N ASP A 263 12.51 0.53 -5.06
CA ASP A 263 12.10 0.00 -3.75
C ASP A 263 12.38 0.97 -2.59
N GLN A 264 13.37 1.85 -2.77
CA GLN A 264 13.75 2.90 -1.82
C GLN A 264 12.90 4.18 -1.93
N GLU A 265 12.10 4.30 -2.99
CA GLU A 265 11.26 5.48 -3.20
C GLU A 265 9.96 5.44 -2.37
N PRO A 266 9.33 6.60 -2.12
CA PRO A 266 8.03 6.66 -1.47
C PRO A 266 6.98 5.80 -2.18
N PRO A 267 5.94 5.31 -1.46
CA PRO A 267 4.91 4.43 -2.01
C PRO A 267 4.35 4.92 -3.36
N LEU A 268 4.09 6.22 -3.49
CA LEU A 268 3.61 6.82 -4.74
C LEU A 268 4.41 6.43 -5.98
N ILE A 269 5.74 6.58 -5.89
CA ILE A 269 6.65 6.37 -7.02
C ILE A 269 6.92 4.87 -7.18
N ARG A 270 7.14 4.17 -6.07
CA ARG A 270 7.36 2.72 -6.05
C ARG A 270 6.19 1.96 -6.68
N ARG A 271 4.95 2.29 -6.29
CA ARG A 271 3.75 1.63 -6.81
C ARG A 271 3.48 1.97 -8.27
N ALA A 272 3.81 3.18 -8.72
CA ALA A 272 3.76 3.53 -10.14
C ALA A 272 4.73 2.69 -10.98
N PHE A 273 5.95 2.47 -10.49
CA PHE A 273 6.94 1.59 -11.15
C PHE A 273 6.42 0.14 -11.28
N TYR A 274 5.88 -0.43 -10.20
CA TYR A 274 5.32 -1.79 -10.26
C TYR A 274 4.03 -1.87 -11.11
N ALA A 275 3.20 -0.82 -11.11
CA ALA A 275 2.02 -0.76 -11.97
C ALA A 275 2.42 -0.77 -13.46
N LEU A 276 3.40 0.03 -13.86
CA LEU A 276 3.95 0.01 -15.22
C LEU A 276 4.59 -1.33 -15.58
N GLY A 277 5.22 -2.00 -14.61
CA GLY A 277 5.67 -3.39 -14.76
C GLY A 277 4.54 -4.34 -15.15
N ASN A 278 3.35 -4.21 -14.54
CA ASN A 278 2.20 -5.00 -14.94
C ASN A 278 1.76 -4.72 -16.39
N TYR A 279 1.86 -3.48 -16.87
CA TYR A 279 1.51 -3.18 -18.27
C TYR A 279 2.53 -3.75 -19.27
N ILE A 280 3.82 -3.74 -18.94
CA ILE A 280 4.85 -4.44 -19.75
C ILE A 280 4.56 -5.95 -19.76
N THR A 281 4.26 -6.54 -18.60
CA THR A 281 3.88 -7.96 -18.52
C THR A 281 2.58 -8.22 -19.31
N ALA A 282 1.61 -7.31 -19.32
CA ALA A 282 0.38 -7.45 -20.10
C ALA A 282 0.64 -7.51 -21.62
N GLU A 283 1.57 -6.72 -22.14
CA GLU A 283 1.99 -6.81 -23.54
C GLU A 283 2.65 -8.17 -23.84
N GLN A 284 3.53 -8.65 -22.96
CA GLN A 284 4.15 -9.97 -23.09
C GLN A 284 3.11 -11.10 -23.06
N ILE A 285 2.11 -10.98 -22.19
CA ILE A 285 0.96 -11.90 -22.14
C ILE A 285 0.22 -11.87 -23.48
N GLY A 286 -0.07 -10.68 -24.03
CA GLY A 286 -0.72 -10.53 -25.32
C GLY A 286 0.04 -11.24 -26.45
N GLN A 287 1.36 -11.03 -26.52
CA GLN A 287 2.20 -11.62 -27.57
C GLN A 287 2.31 -13.16 -27.47
N GLN A 288 2.45 -13.70 -26.26
CA GLN A 288 2.60 -15.15 -26.05
C GLN A 288 1.25 -15.86 -26.05
N GLY A 289 0.21 -15.21 -25.55
CA GLY A 289 -1.15 -15.72 -25.46
C GLY A 289 -1.83 -15.91 -26.81
N MET A 290 -1.26 -15.41 -27.91
CA MET A 290 -1.67 -15.79 -29.28
C MET A 290 -1.17 -17.18 -29.70
N LYS A 291 -0.20 -17.75 -28.98
CA LYS A 291 0.53 -18.97 -29.40
C LYS A 291 0.33 -20.14 -28.44
N THR A 292 0.25 -19.86 -27.15
CA THR A 292 0.24 -20.89 -26.10
C THR A 292 -0.41 -20.35 -24.82
N PRO A 293 -0.95 -21.21 -23.92
CA PRO A 293 -1.36 -20.77 -22.59
C PRO A 293 -0.25 -20.02 -21.85
N VAL A 294 -0.64 -19.03 -21.06
CA VAL A 294 0.30 -18.18 -20.31
C VAL A 294 0.05 -18.35 -18.82
N ILE A 295 1.11 -18.64 -18.07
CA ILE A 295 1.11 -18.64 -16.61
C ILE A 295 1.91 -17.42 -16.15
N VAL A 296 1.36 -16.66 -15.20
CA VAL A 296 2.01 -15.47 -14.65
C VAL A 296 2.22 -15.66 -13.15
N ASP A 297 3.47 -15.60 -12.69
CA ASP A 297 3.79 -15.56 -11.26
C ASP A 297 3.66 -14.12 -10.75
N ARG A 298 2.60 -13.87 -9.97
CA ARG A 298 2.12 -12.56 -9.51
C ARG A 298 1.66 -11.64 -10.64
N PHE A 299 0.66 -10.82 -10.38
CA PHE A 299 0.25 -9.77 -11.31
C PHE A 299 -0.33 -8.57 -10.55
N TRP A 300 -1.43 -7.98 -11.04
CA TRP A 300 -2.02 -6.80 -10.41
C TRP A 300 -2.45 -7.01 -8.95
N HIS A 301 -3.04 -8.17 -8.61
CA HIS A 301 -3.49 -8.46 -7.23
C HIS A 301 -2.35 -8.36 -6.22
N SER A 302 -1.16 -8.88 -6.54
CA SER A 302 0.03 -8.66 -5.72
C SER A 302 0.31 -7.16 -5.53
N THR A 303 0.38 -6.37 -6.60
CA THR A 303 0.66 -4.92 -6.45
C THR A 303 -0.39 -4.17 -5.63
N ALA A 304 -1.68 -4.47 -5.84
CA ALA A 304 -2.78 -3.87 -5.09
C ALA A 304 -2.77 -4.29 -3.61
N ALA A 305 -2.50 -5.56 -3.33
CA ALA A 305 -2.41 -6.09 -1.97
C ALA A 305 -1.31 -5.41 -1.17
N TYR A 306 -0.10 -5.31 -1.71
CA TYR A 306 0.99 -4.63 -1.01
C TYR A 306 0.67 -3.14 -0.81
N ALA A 307 0.12 -2.46 -1.81
CA ALA A 307 -0.28 -1.06 -1.71
C ALA A 307 -1.28 -0.82 -0.57
N ILE A 308 -2.44 -1.49 -0.62
CA ILE A 308 -3.50 -1.37 0.40
C ILE A 308 -2.98 -1.84 1.77
N GLY A 309 -2.21 -2.92 1.76
CA GLY A 309 -1.54 -3.52 2.90
C GLY A 309 -0.73 -2.52 3.72
N THR A 310 0.07 -1.72 3.01
CA THR A 310 0.96 -0.70 3.57
C THR A 310 0.29 0.64 3.82
N ALA A 311 -0.75 0.99 3.05
CA ALA A 311 -1.38 2.31 3.15
C ALA A 311 -2.29 2.44 4.38
N VAL A 312 -2.98 1.36 4.76
CA VAL A 312 -3.90 1.33 5.91
C VAL A 312 -3.11 0.89 7.15
N SER A 313 -3.19 1.58 8.29
CA SER A 313 -2.59 1.10 9.55
C SER A 313 -3.66 0.59 10.52
N GLY A 314 -3.26 0.05 11.67
CA GLY A 314 -4.18 -0.47 12.69
C GLY A 314 -4.82 -1.83 12.35
N PRO A 315 -5.99 -2.18 12.92
CA PRO A 315 -6.62 -3.50 12.80
C PRO A 315 -7.07 -3.87 11.37
N LEU A 316 -7.43 -5.14 11.15
CA LEU A 316 -7.95 -5.61 9.85
C LEU A 316 -9.28 -4.94 9.47
N SER A 317 -10.09 -4.54 10.45
CA SER A 317 -11.34 -3.80 10.22
C SER A 317 -11.14 -2.44 9.55
N ASN A 318 -9.92 -1.90 9.54
CA ASN A 318 -9.60 -0.66 8.84
C ASN A 318 -9.46 -0.86 7.32
N LEU A 319 -9.39 -2.10 6.85
CA LEU A 319 -9.35 -2.39 5.43
C LEU A 319 -10.65 -1.94 4.75
N PRO A 320 -10.58 -1.52 3.48
CA PRO A 320 -11.77 -1.29 2.69
C PRO A 320 -12.71 -2.51 2.74
N ALA A 321 -14.02 -2.24 2.76
CA ALA A 321 -15.02 -3.30 2.76
C ALA A 321 -14.96 -4.11 1.45
N GLU A 322 -15.37 -5.37 1.52
CA GLU A 322 -15.53 -6.23 0.33
C GLU A 322 -16.42 -5.52 -0.72
N GLY A 323 -16.03 -5.61 -1.99
CA GLY A 323 -16.72 -4.90 -3.09
C GLY A 323 -16.38 -3.40 -3.22
N SER A 324 -15.54 -2.84 -2.35
CA SER A 324 -15.00 -1.49 -2.51
C SER A 324 -14.33 -1.30 -3.87
N GLU A 325 -14.43 -0.09 -4.43
CA GLU A 325 -13.81 0.24 -5.73
C GLU A 325 -12.30 0.03 -5.74
N VAL A 326 -11.65 0.04 -4.58
CA VAL A 326 -10.21 -0.18 -4.42
C VAL A 326 -9.76 -1.62 -4.74
N TYR A 327 -10.71 -2.55 -4.85
CA TYR A 327 -10.46 -3.94 -5.20
C TYR A 327 -10.75 -4.25 -6.67
N ARG A 328 -11.22 -3.26 -7.45
CA ARG A 328 -11.62 -3.47 -8.84
C ARG A 328 -10.40 -3.59 -9.76
N TRP A 329 -10.47 -4.53 -10.70
CA TRP A 329 -9.46 -4.66 -11.75
C TRP A 329 -9.36 -3.37 -12.59
N PRO A 330 -8.15 -2.90 -12.98
CA PRO A 330 -7.99 -1.74 -13.86
C PRO A 330 -8.64 -2.00 -15.23
N SER A 331 -9.46 -1.06 -15.70
CA SER A 331 -10.23 -1.25 -16.94
C SER A 331 -9.38 -1.31 -18.21
N ASP A 332 -8.15 -0.79 -18.17
CA ASP A 332 -7.23 -0.74 -19.30
C ASP A 332 -6.08 -1.78 -19.19
N LEU A 333 -6.07 -2.62 -18.15
CA LEU A 333 -5.11 -3.70 -17.97
C LEU A 333 -5.74 -5.03 -18.40
N LEU A 334 -4.97 -5.84 -19.13
CA LEU A 334 -5.39 -7.17 -19.56
C LEU A 334 -5.88 -8.01 -18.37
N GLN A 335 -7.14 -8.45 -18.40
CA GLN A 335 -7.73 -9.29 -17.36
C GLN A 335 -7.38 -10.77 -17.63
N PRO A 336 -6.88 -11.52 -16.62
CA PRO A 336 -6.57 -12.94 -16.78
C PRO A 336 -7.85 -13.78 -16.92
N SER A 337 -7.72 -14.97 -17.50
CA SER A 337 -8.82 -15.93 -17.59
C SER A 337 -9.14 -16.55 -16.22
N LEU A 338 -8.11 -16.77 -15.41
CA LEU A 338 -8.19 -17.39 -14.10
C LEU A 338 -7.14 -16.82 -13.13
N VAL A 339 -7.54 -16.60 -11.89
CA VAL A 339 -6.61 -16.31 -10.78
C VAL A 339 -6.65 -17.45 -9.78
N VAL A 340 -5.47 -17.96 -9.42
CA VAL A 340 -5.29 -19.03 -8.44
C VAL A 340 -4.52 -18.49 -7.26
N LEU A 341 -5.16 -18.47 -6.08
CA LEU A 341 -4.51 -18.07 -4.84
C LEU A 341 -3.97 -19.31 -4.13
N LEU A 342 -2.64 -19.38 -4.00
CA LEU A 342 -1.96 -20.41 -3.23
C LEU A 342 -1.79 -19.96 -1.79
N THR A 343 -2.48 -20.63 -0.87
CA THR A 343 -2.36 -20.42 0.57
C THR A 343 -1.59 -21.58 1.21
N LEU A 344 -0.88 -21.27 2.28
CA LEU A 344 -0.09 -22.24 3.04
C LEU A 344 -0.28 -21.94 4.52
N ASP A 345 -0.25 -23.00 5.33
CA ASP A 345 -0.25 -22.85 6.78
C ASP A 345 0.87 -21.86 7.24
N PRO A 346 0.56 -20.90 8.13
CA PRO A 346 1.52 -19.89 8.56
C PRO A 346 2.80 -20.46 9.19
N GLU A 347 2.73 -21.58 9.92
CA GLU A 347 3.89 -22.19 10.56
C GLU A 347 4.76 -22.94 9.55
N GLU A 348 4.14 -23.64 8.59
CA GLU A 348 4.88 -24.25 7.47
C GLU A 348 5.54 -23.19 6.59
N ARG A 349 4.87 -22.05 6.35
CA ARG A 349 5.48 -20.90 5.65
C ARG A 349 6.71 -20.37 6.40
N LYS A 350 6.61 -20.16 7.72
CA LYS A 350 7.75 -19.72 8.56
C LYS A 350 8.91 -20.71 8.47
N ARG A 351 8.63 -22.01 8.52
CA ARG A 351 9.65 -23.07 8.38
C ARG A 351 10.38 -22.96 7.04
N ARG A 352 9.65 -22.81 5.94
CA ARG A 352 10.23 -22.66 4.60
C ARG A 352 11.06 -21.38 4.45
N LEU A 353 10.65 -20.28 5.09
CA LEU A 353 11.39 -19.02 5.08
C LEU A 353 12.73 -19.09 5.82
N ARG A 354 12.80 -19.80 6.95
CA ARG A 354 14.06 -19.99 7.70
C ARG A 354 15.15 -20.66 6.86
N ASN A 355 14.76 -21.51 5.93
CA ASN A 355 15.68 -22.28 5.10
C ASN A 355 16.15 -21.54 3.83
N ARG A 356 15.59 -20.35 3.52
CA ARG A 356 15.84 -19.67 2.23
C ARG A 356 17.13 -18.85 2.16
N GLY A 357 17.72 -18.43 3.28
CA GLY A 357 19.04 -17.77 3.32
C GLY A 357 19.24 -16.49 2.49
N LEU A 358 18.21 -15.96 1.81
CA LEU A 358 18.30 -14.81 0.90
C LEU A 358 18.10 -13.48 1.64
N GLY A 359 18.80 -12.44 1.17
CA GLY A 359 18.60 -11.07 1.63
C GLY A 359 17.18 -10.58 1.33
N LYS A 360 16.52 -10.03 2.35
CA LYS A 360 15.09 -9.63 2.31
C LYS A 360 14.95 -8.12 2.12
N THR A 361 13.98 -7.69 1.32
CA THR A 361 13.56 -6.29 1.27
C THR A 361 12.93 -5.84 2.59
N LYS A 362 12.83 -4.53 2.87
CA LYS A 362 12.16 -4.03 4.10
C LYS A 362 10.70 -4.50 4.19
N GLU A 363 9.96 -4.52 3.08
CA GLU A 363 8.57 -5.03 3.03
C GLU A 363 8.52 -6.55 3.28
N GLU A 364 9.50 -7.32 2.79
CA GLU A 364 9.61 -8.75 3.09
C GLU A 364 10.00 -9.02 4.56
N GLN A 365 10.81 -8.15 5.15
CA GLN A 365 11.11 -8.20 6.59
C GLN A 365 9.87 -7.86 7.43
N GLU A 366 9.09 -6.85 7.04
CA GLU A 366 7.80 -6.53 7.65
C GLU A 366 6.80 -7.66 7.49
N LEU A 367 6.74 -8.32 6.33
CA LEU A 367 5.93 -9.52 6.10
C LEU A 367 6.28 -10.68 7.03
N ASP A 368 7.55 -10.84 7.33
CA ASP A 368 8.01 -11.93 8.18
C ASP A 368 7.78 -11.64 9.66
N HIS A 369 7.88 -10.38 10.08
CA HIS A 369 7.69 -9.97 11.48
C HIS A 369 6.25 -9.62 11.85
N ASN A 370 5.42 -9.20 10.89
CA ASN A 370 4.08 -8.67 11.17
C ASN A 370 2.98 -9.65 10.72
N GLN A 371 2.40 -10.37 11.67
CA GLN A 371 1.25 -11.27 11.42
C GLN A 371 0.05 -10.53 10.84
N LEU A 372 -0.20 -9.31 11.30
CA LEU A 372 -1.33 -8.51 10.84
C LEU A 372 -1.15 -8.09 9.39
N PHE A 373 0.07 -7.71 9.00
CA PHE A 373 0.40 -7.39 7.61
C PHE A 373 0.19 -8.59 6.68
N ARG A 374 0.55 -9.81 7.12
CA ARG A 374 0.29 -11.04 6.36
C ARG A 374 -1.18 -11.33 6.16
N LEU A 375 -1.96 -11.26 7.25
CA LEU A 375 -3.41 -11.44 7.19
C LEU A 375 -4.03 -10.41 6.26
N ARG A 376 -3.57 -9.16 6.35
CA ARG A 376 -4.02 -8.07 5.49
C ARG A 376 -3.78 -8.35 4.01
N LEU A 377 -2.58 -8.79 3.62
CA LEU A 377 -2.32 -9.14 2.22
C LEU A 377 -3.22 -10.28 1.74
N GLY A 378 -3.38 -11.34 2.53
CA GLY A 378 -4.27 -12.45 2.20
C GLY A 378 -5.73 -11.99 2.02
N THR A 379 -6.22 -11.16 2.95
CA THR A 379 -7.57 -10.57 2.88
C THR A 379 -7.73 -9.69 1.63
N VAL A 380 -6.77 -8.83 1.32
CA VAL A 380 -6.87 -7.97 0.12
C VAL A 380 -6.90 -8.79 -1.17
N ILE A 381 -6.06 -9.82 -1.29
CA ILE A 381 -6.07 -10.67 -2.49
C ILE A 381 -7.42 -11.40 -2.60
N SER A 382 -7.92 -11.96 -1.51
CA SER A 382 -9.22 -12.64 -1.50
C SER A 382 -10.38 -11.69 -1.85
N SER A 383 -10.39 -10.46 -1.33
CA SER A 383 -11.42 -9.46 -1.65
C SER A 383 -11.33 -8.96 -3.09
N GLY A 384 -10.12 -8.93 -3.67
CA GLY A 384 -9.88 -8.54 -5.07
C GLY A 384 -10.43 -9.53 -6.09
N CYS A 385 -10.42 -10.83 -5.77
CA CYS A 385 -10.83 -11.87 -6.70
C CYS A 385 -12.35 -12.08 -6.82
N GLY A 386 -13.18 -11.29 -6.12
CA GLY A 386 -14.61 -11.04 -6.41
C GLY A 386 -15.61 -12.22 -6.48
N GLY A 387 -15.16 -13.46 -6.36
CA GLY A 387 -15.97 -14.66 -6.50
C GLY A 387 -16.09 -15.43 -5.19
N LYS A 388 -17.25 -16.08 -4.96
CA LYS A 388 -17.27 -17.20 -4.01
C LYS A 388 -16.25 -18.22 -4.50
N PRO A 389 -15.27 -18.65 -3.68
CA PRO A 389 -14.33 -19.68 -4.11
C PRO A 389 -15.15 -20.88 -4.59
N ALA A 390 -14.79 -21.44 -5.75
CA ALA A 390 -15.33 -22.75 -6.11
C ALA A 390 -15.06 -23.68 -4.91
N GLN A 391 -16.09 -24.38 -4.42
CA GLN A 391 -16.03 -25.22 -3.20
C GLN A 391 -15.14 -26.47 -3.39
N ASP A 392 -13.95 -26.35 -3.96
CA ASP A 392 -13.00 -27.43 -4.16
C ASP A 392 -11.79 -27.21 -3.23
N LYS A 393 -12.05 -27.27 -1.91
CA LYS A 393 -11.00 -27.32 -0.88
C LYS A 393 -10.35 -28.70 -0.92
N ARG A 394 -9.38 -28.94 -1.81
CA ARG A 394 -8.59 -30.18 -1.78
C ARG A 394 -7.36 -29.99 -0.90
N ALA A 395 -7.34 -30.67 0.25
CA ALA A 395 -6.12 -30.93 0.99
C ALA A 395 -5.39 -32.11 0.33
N PHE A 396 -4.10 -31.98 0.05
CA PHE A 396 -3.27 -33.12 -0.35
C PHE A 396 -2.82 -33.86 0.92
N PRO A 397 -3.27 -35.11 1.18
CA PRO A 397 -2.78 -35.87 2.32
C PRO A 397 -1.36 -36.36 2.03
N GLY A 398 -0.43 -36.07 2.93
CA GLY A 398 0.86 -36.75 2.98
C GLY A 398 0.78 -37.91 3.96
N ASN A 399 1.00 -39.15 3.51
CA ASN A 399 1.47 -40.28 4.33
C ASN A 399 1.80 -41.55 3.50
N PRO A 400 2.50 -42.56 4.09
CA PRO A 400 3.75 -43.10 3.54
C PRO A 400 3.60 -44.36 2.66
N CYS A 401 4.64 -44.57 1.85
CA CYS A 401 5.12 -45.77 1.18
C CYS A 401 4.21 -47.02 1.13
N ASP A 402 3.74 -47.36 -0.09
CA ASP A 402 3.72 -48.75 -0.59
C ASP A 402 3.76 -48.75 -2.15
N PRO A 403 4.31 -49.80 -2.81
CA PRO A 403 4.78 -49.73 -4.18
C PRO A 403 3.80 -50.39 -5.16
N LEU A 404 2.84 -49.66 -5.71
CA LEU A 404 2.19 -50.07 -6.95
C LEU A 404 1.96 -48.89 -7.89
N ASP A 405 2.44 -49.12 -9.11
CA ASP A 405 2.57 -48.23 -10.24
C ASP A 405 1.20 -47.78 -10.80
N HIS A 406 0.91 -46.48 -10.63
CA HIS A 406 0.11 -45.72 -11.58
C HIS A 406 0.72 -44.32 -11.71
N SER A 407 1.42 -44.11 -12.82
CA SER A 407 1.98 -42.85 -13.30
C SER A 407 0.90 -41.77 -13.48
N ARG A 408 0.54 -41.06 -12.40
CA ARG A 408 -0.22 -39.81 -12.42
C ARG A 408 0.39 -38.84 -11.40
N PHE A 409 0.87 -37.71 -11.92
CA PHE A 409 0.99 -36.41 -11.26
C PHE A 409 1.34 -36.42 -9.76
N ARG A 410 2.63 -36.33 -9.42
CA ARG A 410 3.10 -36.05 -8.05
C ARG A 410 3.81 -34.69 -8.00
N ALA A 411 3.06 -33.63 -7.76
CA ALA A 411 3.63 -32.42 -7.18
C ALA A 411 3.67 -32.61 -5.65
N ASN A 412 4.86 -32.68 -5.05
CA ASN A 412 5.04 -32.72 -3.59
C ASN A 412 4.68 -31.35 -2.98
N LEU A 413 3.38 -31.06 -2.86
CA LEU A 413 2.87 -29.94 -2.07
C LEU A 413 2.54 -30.45 -0.67
N SER A 414 3.50 -30.36 0.26
CA SER A 414 3.16 -30.56 1.67
C SER A 414 2.24 -29.43 2.15
N ALA A 415 1.04 -29.80 2.60
CA ALA A 415 0.10 -28.98 3.40
C ALA A 415 -0.37 -27.61 2.83
N GLY A 416 -0.60 -27.49 1.51
CA GLY A 416 -1.18 -26.28 0.90
C GLY A 416 -2.69 -26.36 0.64
N GLN A 417 -3.39 -25.22 0.65
CA GLN A 417 -4.75 -25.06 0.13
C GLN A 417 -4.71 -24.20 -1.15
N VAL A 418 -5.53 -24.56 -2.14
CA VAL A 418 -5.65 -23.85 -3.41
C VAL A 418 -7.05 -23.29 -3.53
N GLU A 419 -7.17 -21.96 -3.71
CA GLU A 419 -8.43 -21.30 -3.99
C GLU A 419 -8.45 -20.81 -5.45
N ILE A 420 -9.54 -21.11 -6.17
CA ILE A 420 -9.69 -20.86 -7.61
C ILE A 420 -10.80 -19.82 -7.81
N PHE A 421 -10.45 -18.72 -8.47
CA PHE A 421 -11.36 -17.60 -8.77
C PHE A 421 -11.49 -17.41 -10.28
N PRO A 422 -12.62 -17.83 -10.89
CA PRO A 422 -12.86 -17.65 -12.31
C PRO A 422 -13.31 -16.21 -12.61
N GLU A 423 -12.52 -15.50 -13.43
CA GLU A 423 -12.81 -14.12 -13.87
C GLU A 423 -13.71 -14.07 -15.11
N THR A 424 -13.86 -15.20 -15.79
CA THR A 424 -14.80 -15.38 -16.93
C THR A 424 -15.58 -16.68 -16.76
N SER A 425 -16.81 -16.73 -17.27
CA SER A 425 -17.66 -17.92 -17.27
C SER A 425 -17.07 -19.02 -18.16
N PHE A 426 -16.10 -19.78 -17.65
CA PHE A 426 -15.48 -20.91 -18.32
C PHE A 426 -15.80 -22.21 -17.55
N HIS A 427 -16.42 -23.17 -18.23
CA HIS A 427 -16.63 -24.50 -17.67
C HIS A 427 -15.30 -25.27 -17.65
N LEU A 428 -14.80 -25.54 -16.44
CA LEU A 428 -13.59 -26.34 -16.10
C LEU A 428 -13.56 -27.78 -16.66
N ARG A 429 -14.54 -28.21 -17.47
CA ARG A 429 -14.61 -29.57 -18.03
C ARG A 429 -13.78 -29.78 -19.31
N SER A 430 -13.24 -28.74 -19.93
CA SER A 430 -12.57 -28.85 -21.24
C SER A 430 -11.04 -29.01 -21.21
N LEU A 431 -10.38 -28.89 -20.06
CA LEU A 431 -8.91 -28.98 -19.96
C LEU A 431 -8.39 -30.42 -19.72
N MET A 432 -9.29 -31.39 -19.54
CA MET A 432 -8.96 -32.80 -19.44
C MET A 432 -9.55 -33.49 -20.67
N GLY A 433 -8.70 -33.73 -21.68
CA GLY A 433 -9.09 -34.27 -22.98
C GLY A 433 -10.03 -35.47 -22.89
N GLY A 434 -11.03 -35.48 -23.77
CA GLY A 434 -12.01 -36.53 -23.89
C GLY A 434 -11.38 -37.87 -24.28
N GLY A 435 -11.79 -38.92 -23.57
CA GLY A 435 -11.75 -40.29 -24.05
C GLY A 435 -13.17 -40.72 -24.40
N ALA A 436 -13.47 -40.82 -25.68
CA ALA A 436 -14.62 -41.57 -26.14
C ALA A 436 -14.47 -43.02 -25.68
N VAL A 437 -15.46 -43.57 -24.98
CA VAL A 437 -15.62 -45.02 -24.86
C VAL A 437 -16.90 -45.37 -25.61
N ARG A 438 -16.69 -45.93 -26.81
CA ARG A 438 -17.68 -46.78 -27.47
C ARG A 438 -17.72 -48.11 -26.71
N SER A 439 -18.88 -48.43 -26.17
CA SER A 439 -19.62 -49.69 -26.37
C SER A 439 -20.92 -49.60 -25.61
#